data_AF-A0A0N0RT74-F1
#
_entry.id   AF-A0A0N0RT74-F1
#
_cell.length_a   1.000
_cell.length_b   1.000
_cell.length_c   1.000
_cell.angle_alpha   90.00
_cell.angle_beta   90.00
_cell.angle_gamma   90.00
#
_symmetry.space_group_name_H-M   'P 1'
#
loop_
_entity.id
_entity.type
_entity.pdbx_description
1 polymer ?
#
loop_
_entity_poly.entity_id
_entity_poly.type
_entity_poly.pdbx_seq_one_letter_code
_entity_poly.pdbx_strand_id
1 'polypeptide(L)'
;MSTLSGDSQVLATSNFTVSLPAEVKDIIYRYLLLAESAIQVHNGWKLVYKGAQKNRLALHTSILRVSKATFAQASRILYGENTFLYLLRDHPNSATDLRGRDEDDDDRSSAGDEGASDYDYDDSPRVARRRALQKRRAQKNDINFNKYSWLMRRIVVEAERNRYSEVTQDSMANAIRMFANKPPDGRGTRQRNIHTLTVRVAPQRIASHGPDAEDAYTFVNFFEPGSEVLRAIKSIECQYLHVDLLRGTGATATATRRSRGVDREPGCRLIVDMRYQRLERASLGSTSRDDMWAKDKLMAHRRKQKKDQSIAAVNQLALTVRQHCSQWTFDDGGFGESDLEVSDLEVSDLGE
;
A
#
# COMPACT_ATOMS: atom_id res chain seq x y z
N MET A 1 -55.98 -49.75 -12.41
CA MET A 1 -55.16 -49.06 -13.43
C MET A 1 -54.60 -47.82 -12.75
N SER A 2 -53.41 -47.96 -12.16
CA SER A 2 -52.81 -46.96 -11.28
C SER A 2 -51.66 -46.26 -11.99
N THR A 3 -51.75 -44.93 -11.92
CA THR A 3 -50.80 -43.86 -12.24
C THR A 3 -49.31 -44.23 -12.20
N LEU A 4 -48.59 -44.00 -13.31
CA LEU A 4 -47.15 -43.76 -13.31
C LEU A 4 -46.91 -42.25 -13.50
N SER A 5 -46.72 -41.56 -12.39
CA SER A 5 -46.20 -40.20 -12.34
C SER A 5 -44.69 -40.26 -12.53
N GLY A 6 -44.20 -39.63 -13.60
CA GLY A 6 -42.77 -39.51 -13.88
C GLY A 6 -42.12 -38.52 -12.92
N ASP A 7 -41.36 -39.05 -11.97
CA ASP A 7 -40.43 -38.25 -11.15
C ASP A 7 -39.31 -37.72 -12.04
N SER A 8 -39.44 -36.46 -12.43
CA SER A 8 -38.33 -35.66 -12.94
C SER A 8 -37.36 -35.40 -11.80
N GLN A 9 -36.26 -36.17 -11.76
CA GLN A 9 -35.13 -35.83 -10.91
C GLN A 9 -34.56 -34.48 -11.33
N VAL A 10 -34.90 -33.46 -10.54
CA VAL A 10 -34.17 -32.20 -10.51
C VAL A 10 -32.76 -32.54 -10.03
N LEU A 11 -31.80 -32.53 -10.96
CA LEU A 11 -30.37 -32.51 -10.65
C LEU A 11 -30.11 -31.26 -9.81
N ALA A 12 -30.16 -31.42 -8.50
CA ALA A 12 -29.66 -30.44 -7.57
C ALA A 12 -28.19 -30.19 -7.94
N THR A 13 -27.91 -29.03 -8.53
CA THR A 13 -26.56 -28.51 -8.67
C THR A 13 -26.00 -28.37 -7.26
N SER A 14 -25.39 -29.43 -6.77
CA SER A 14 -24.76 -29.51 -5.47
C SER A 14 -23.74 -28.39 -5.39
N ASN A 15 -23.99 -27.42 -4.51
CA ASN A 15 -23.07 -26.33 -4.21
C ASN A 15 -21.80 -26.91 -3.58
N PHE A 16 -20.89 -27.43 -4.40
CA PHE A 16 -19.63 -28.07 -3.98
C PHE A 16 -18.81 -27.15 -3.06
N THR A 17 -18.90 -25.83 -3.26
CA THR A 17 -18.22 -24.83 -2.43
C THR A 17 -18.84 -24.62 -1.05
N VAL A 18 -20.07 -25.07 -0.79
CA VAL A 18 -20.69 -24.91 0.53
C VAL A 18 -20.14 -25.94 1.52
N SER A 19 -19.84 -27.16 1.04
CA SER A 19 -19.49 -28.31 1.88
C SER A 19 -18.01 -28.44 2.28
N LEU A 20 -17.11 -27.61 1.76
CA LEU A 20 -15.69 -27.68 2.13
C LEU A 20 -15.43 -27.10 3.53
N PRO A 21 -14.45 -27.66 4.30
CA PRO A 21 -13.93 -27.00 5.50
C PRO A 21 -13.40 -25.60 5.22
N ALA A 22 -13.41 -24.73 6.22
CA ALA A 22 -13.00 -23.33 6.07
C ALA A 22 -11.53 -23.20 5.64
N GLU A 23 -10.68 -24.07 6.17
CA GLU A 23 -9.24 -24.13 5.92
C GLU A 23 -8.96 -24.42 4.45
N VAL A 24 -9.69 -25.37 3.87
CA VAL A 24 -9.57 -25.74 2.45
C VAL A 24 -10.04 -24.59 1.56
N LYS A 25 -11.12 -23.90 1.94
CA LYS A 25 -11.59 -22.70 1.23
C LYS A 25 -10.53 -21.60 1.25
N ASP A 26 -9.92 -21.35 2.40
CA ASP A 26 -8.87 -20.34 2.53
C ASP A 26 -7.64 -20.65 1.66
N ILE A 27 -7.23 -21.92 1.59
CA ILE A 27 -6.15 -22.35 0.68
C ILE A 27 -6.52 -22.06 -0.78
N ILE A 28 -7.73 -22.43 -1.21
CA ILE A 28 -8.22 -22.16 -2.57
C ILE A 28 -8.26 -20.64 -2.83
N TYR A 29 -8.79 -19.85 -1.90
CA TYR A 29 -8.88 -18.41 -2.05
C TYR A 29 -7.49 -17.75 -2.10
N ARG A 30 -6.52 -18.18 -1.29
CA ARG A 30 -5.13 -17.68 -1.37
C ARG A 30 -4.53 -17.96 -2.73
N TYR A 31 -4.67 -19.18 -3.24
CA TYR A 31 -4.18 -19.55 -4.56
C TYR A 31 -4.77 -18.66 -5.68
N LEU A 32 -6.04 -18.26 -5.55
CA LEU A 32 -6.74 -17.47 -6.58
C LEU A 32 -6.59 -15.95 -6.42
N LEU A 33 -6.40 -15.45 -5.20
CA LEU A 33 -6.57 -14.04 -4.85
C LEU A 33 -5.35 -13.39 -4.21
N LEU A 34 -4.28 -14.14 -3.92
CA LEU A 34 -3.03 -13.58 -3.43
C LEU A 34 -2.13 -13.29 -4.63
N ALA A 35 -1.74 -12.03 -4.80
CA ALA A 35 -0.79 -11.62 -5.81
C ALA A 35 0.64 -11.93 -5.33
N GLU A 36 1.49 -12.39 -6.25
CA GLU A 36 2.92 -12.61 -5.98
C GLU A 36 3.66 -11.33 -5.62
N SER A 37 3.13 -10.18 -6.02
CA SER A 37 3.77 -8.87 -5.90
C SER A 37 2.76 -7.82 -5.44
N ALA A 38 3.23 -6.73 -4.83
CA ALA A 38 2.35 -5.70 -4.28
C ALA A 38 1.41 -5.09 -5.35
N ILE A 39 0.13 -4.95 -5.00
CA ILE A 39 -0.91 -4.37 -5.86
C ILE A 39 -0.70 -2.87 -5.88
N GLN A 40 -0.33 -2.31 -7.04
CA GLN A 40 -0.04 -0.88 -7.14
C GLN A 40 -1.34 -0.12 -7.29
N VAL A 41 -1.52 0.90 -6.45
CA VAL A 41 -2.70 1.73 -6.42
C VAL A 41 -2.34 3.20 -6.57
N HIS A 42 -3.29 3.99 -7.09
CA HIS A 42 -3.18 5.44 -7.23
C HIS A 42 -4.53 6.13 -6.96
N ASN A 43 -4.52 7.46 -7.09
CA ASN A 43 -5.70 8.31 -6.91
C ASN A 43 -6.37 8.10 -5.54
N GLY A 44 -5.57 8.25 -4.47
CA GLY A 44 -6.03 8.03 -3.09
C GLY A 44 -6.56 6.62 -2.84
N TRP A 45 -5.84 5.59 -3.31
CA TRP A 45 -6.11 4.16 -3.10
C TRP A 45 -7.34 3.58 -3.85
N LYS A 46 -7.94 4.34 -4.77
CA LYS A 46 -9.19 3.95 -5.46
C LYS A 46 -8.95 3.14 -6.73
N LEU A 47 -7.83 3.35 -7.41
CA LEU A 47 -7.54 2.79 -8.73
C LEU A 47 -6.31 1.90 -8.69
N VAL A 48 -6.34 0.78 -9.41
CA VAL A 48 -5.21 -0.15 -9.59
C VAL A 48 -4.54 0.11 -10.94
N TYR A 49 -3.21 0.12 -10.97
CA TYR A 49 -2.47 0.27 -12.23
C TYR A 49 -2.64 -0.96 -13.13
N LYS A 50 -3.18 -0.80 -14.34
CA LYS A 50 -3.49 -1.93 -15.25
C LYS A 50 -2.38 -2.23 -16.26
N GLY A 51 -1.63 -1.23 -16.70
CA GLY A 51 -0.68 -1.35 -17.82
C GLY A 51 0.54 -2.23 -17.52
N ALA A 52 1.17 -2.07 -16.35
CA ALA A 52 2.35 -2.85 -15.95
C ALA A 52 2.01 -4.17 -15.22
N GLN A 53 0.76 -4.33 -14.78
CA GLN A 53 0.36 -5.38 -13.85
C GLN A 53 -0.51 -6.48 -14.47
N LYS A 54 -0.96 -6.33 -15.73
CA LYS A 54 -1.93 -7.25 -16.37
C LYS A 54 -1.48 -8.71 -16.38
N ASN A 55 -0.17 -8.97 -16.48
CA ASN A 55 0.38 -10.32 -16.44
C ASN A 55 0.91 -10.73 -15.05
N ARG A 56 1.13 -9.79 -14.12
CA ARG A 56 1.80 -10.05 -12.82
C ARG A 56 0.85 -10.29 -11.67
N LEU A 57 -0.38 -9.79 -11.75
CA LEU A 57 -1.34 -9.96 -10.65
C LEU A 57 -2.09 -11.29 -10.73
N ALA A 58 -2.34 -11.83 -11.93
CA ALA A 58 -3.04 -13.11 -12.17
C ALA A 58 -4.24 -13.39 -11.23
N LEU A 59 -4.95 -12.33 -10.77
CA LEU A 59 -5.98 -12.46 -9.75
C LEU A 59 -7.29 -12.97 -10.37
N HIS A 60 -7.73 -14.15 -9.95
CA HIS A 60 -8.98 -14.77 -10.40
C HIS A 60 -10.20 -14.27 -9.59
N THR A 61 -10.48 -12.97 -9.68
CA THR A 61 -11.56 -12.30 -8.92
C THR A 61 -12.98 -12.75 -9.26
N SER A 62 -13.18 -13.58 -10.29
CA SER A 62 -14.49 -14.14 -10.66
C SER A 62 -15.11 -14.97 -9.53
N ILE A 63 -14.28 -15.61 -8.69
CA ILE A 63 -14.73 -16.38 -7.52
C ILE A 63 -15.56 -15.54 -6.54
N LEU A 64 -15.29 -14.23 -6.45
CA LEU A 64 -16.02 -13.30 -5.59
C LEU A 64 -17.50 -13.16 -6.01
N ARG A 65 -17.85 -13.54 -7.24
CA ARG A 65 -19.21 -13.41 -7.77
C ARG A 65 -20.08 -14.65 -7.57
N VAL A 66 -19.52 -15.74 -7.05
CA VAL A 66 -20.21 -17.03 -6.94
C VAL A 66 -21.33 -16.97 -5.89
N SER A 67 -21.05 -16.45 -4.70
CA SER A 67 -22.07 -16.31 -3.64
C SER A 67 -21.71 -15.18 -2.66
N LYS A 68 -22.68 -14.71 -1.87
CA LYS A 68 -22.42 -13.71 -0.81
C LYS A 68 -21.49 -14.26 0.29
N ALA A 69 -21.62 -15.54 0.62
CA ALA A 69 -20.76 -16.18 1.62
C ALA A 69 -19.31 -16.29 1.12
N THR A 70 -19.12 -16.73 -0.12
CA THR A 70 -17.82 -16.74 -0.80
C THR A 70 -17.23 -15.34 -0.86
N PHE A 71 -18.02 -14.34 -1.26
CA PHE A 71 -17.60 -12.95 -1.28
C PHE A 71 -17.08 -12.50 0.10
N ALA A 72 -17.81 -12.79 1.18
CA ALA A 72 -17.44 -12.36 2.52
C ALA A 72 -16.15 -13.00 3.04
N GLN A 73 -15.91 -14.28 2.73
CA GLN A 73 -14.69 -14.99 3.12
C GLN A 73 -13.51 -14.55 2.25
N ALA A 74 -13.65 -14.67 0.93
CA ALA A 74 -12.59 -14.44 -0.03
C ALA A 74 -12.15 -12.97 -0.08
N SER A 75 -13.04 -12.01 0.19
CA SER A 75 -12.66 -10.59 0.29
C SER A 75 -11.69 -10.31 1.45
N ARG A 76 -11.75 -11.09 2.54
CA ARG A 76 -10.78 -10.96 3.64
C ARG A 76 -9.38 -11.36 3.21
N ILE A 77 -9.26 -12.36 2.33
CA ILE A 77 -7.97 -12.78 1.79
C ILE A 77 -7.48 -11.75 0.76
N LEU A 78 -8.33 -11.38 -0.21
CA LEU A 78 -7.97 -10.40 -1.23
C LEU A 78 -7.48 -9.09 -0.63
N TYR A 79 -8.19 -8.52 0.35
CA TYR A 79 -7.80 -7.23 0.93
C TYR A 79 -6.88 -7.38 2.15
N GLY A 80 -6.99 -8.46 2.92
CA GLY A 80 -6.27 -8.60 4.18
C GLY A 80 -4.91 -9.27 4.10
N GLU A 81 -4.66 -10.10 3.10
CA GLU A 81 -3.37 -10.79 2.95
C GLU A 81 -2.48 -10.15 1.86
N ASN A 82 -3.07 -9.51 0.85
CA ASN A 82 -2.30 -8.77 -0.15
C ASN A 82 -1.69 -7.48 0.40
N THR A 83 -0.56 -7.11 -0.18
CA THR A 83 0.12 -5.84 0.06
C THR A 83 -0.30 -4.82 -0.99
N PHE A 84 -0.72 -3.63 -0.55
CA PHE A 84 -1.11 -2.54 -1.45
C PHE A 84 -0.06 -1.44 -1.42
N LEU A 85 0.44 -1.07 -2.60
CA LEU A 85 1.51 -0.10 -2.77
C LEU A 85 0.97 1.18 -3.41
N TYR A 86 1.08 2.29 -2.69
CA TYR A 86 0.81 3.63 -3.20
C TYR A 86 2.13 4.32 -3.56
N LEU A 87 2.41 4.39 -4.86
CA LEU A 87 3.59 5.08 -5.38
C LEU A 87 3.29 6.56 -5.58
N LEU A 88 4.07 7.43 -4.95
CA LEU A 88 3.96 8.89 -5.07
C LEU A 88 4.52 9.34 -6.42
N ARG A 89 3.66 9.33 -7.43
CA ARG A 89 3.87 10.03 -8.70
C ARG A 89 3.12 11.37 -8.68
N ASP A 90 3.47 12.27 -9.60
CA ASP A 90 2.79 13.56 -9.74
C ASP A 90 1.27 13.43 -9.73
N HIS A 91 0.62 14.49 -9.24
CA HIS A 91 -0.83 14.59 -9.08
C HIS A 91 -1.62 14.00 -10.25
N PRO A 92 -2.80 13.40 -9.98
CA PRO A 92 -3.64 12.72 -10.97
C PRO A 92 -4.23 13.62 -12.09
N ASN A 93 -3.75 14.86 -12.23
CA ASN A 93 -4.12 15.76 -13.32
C ASN A 93 -3.26 15.60 -14.59
N SER A 94 -2.23 14.73 -14.61
CA SER A 94 -1.63 14.37 -15.90
C SER A 94 -2.54 13.36 -16.61
N ALA A 95 -3.41 13.87 -17.47
CA ALA A 95 -4.26 13.12 -18.38
C ALA A 95 -3.47 12.32 -19.44
N THR A 96 -2.24 11.91 -19.17
CA THR A 96 -1.26 11.49 -20.17
C THR A 96 -0.34 10.41 -19.60
N ASP A 97 -0.87 9.21 -19.33
CA ASP A 97 -0.02 8.00 -19.35
C ASP A 97 -0.80 6.73 -19.73
N LEU A 98 -1.81 6.91 -20.60
CA LEU A 98 -2.53 5.82 -21.28
C LEU A 98 -2.39 5.92 -22.80
N ARG A 99 -1.30 6.50 -23.31
CA ARG A 99 -0.82 6.13 -24.65
C ARG A 99 0.16 4.98 -24.49
N GLY A 100 -0.42 3.80 -24.28
CA GLY A 100 0.17 2.59 -24.84
C GLY A 100 0.37 2.87 -26.32
N ARG A 101 1.63 3.07 -26.67
CA ARG A 101 2.14 3.14 -28.03
C ARG A 101 2.00 1.74 -28.60
N ASP A 102 0.77 1.40 -28.99
CA ASP A 102 0.53 0.36 -29.99
C ASP A 102 0.99 0.99 -31.31
N GLU A 103 2.20 0.61 -31.72
CA GLU A 103 2.71 0.82 -33.07
C GLU A 103 1.87 -0.07 -33.98
N ASP A 104 0.78 0.48 -34.50
CA ASP A 104 0.08 -0.05 -35.66
C ASP A 104 0.93 0.29 -36.89
N ASP A 105 1.87 -0.60 -37.21
CA ASP A 105 2.38 -0.77 -38.58
C ASP A 105 1.23 -1.37 -39.41
N ASP A 106 0.48 -0.53 -40.11
CA ASP A 106 -0.34 -0.92 -41.25
C ASP A 106 -0.41 0.24 -42.26
N ASP A 107 0.61 0.27 -43.11
CA ASP A 107 0.56 0.39 -44.56
C ASP A 107 -0.76 0.92 -45.18
N ARG A 108 -0.75 2.18 -45.67
CA ARG A 108 -1.25 2.58 -47.01
C ARG A 108 -1.16 4.10 -47.25
N SER A 109 -0.49 4.41 -48.36
CA SER A 109 -0.39 5.66 -49.11
C SER A 109 -1.69 6.45 -49.27
N SER A 110 -1.62 7.79 -49.18
CA SER A 110 -2.16 8.70 -50.20
C SER A 110 -1.71 10.14 -49.96
N ALA A 111 -1.32 10.80 -51.04
CA ALA A 111 -0.87 12.18 -51.12
C ALA A 111 -2.00 13.20 -50.92
N GLY A 112 -1.59 14.41 -50.49
CA GLY A 112 -2.26 15.69 -50.75
C GLY A 112 -3.46 16.02 -49.89
N ASP A 113 -3.40 17.13 -49.16
CA ASP A 113 -4.22 18.33 -49.41
C ASP A 113 -4.23 19.24 -48.17
N GLU A 114 -3.88 20.50 -48.39
CA GLU A 114 -3.88 21.56 -47.39
C GLU A 114 -5.30 22.12 -47.27
N GLY A 115 -5.99 21.76 -46.20
CA GLY A 115 -7.34 22.26 -45.92
C GLY A 115 -7.50 22.58 -44.44
N ALA A 116 -7.30 23.85 -44.10
CA ALA A 116 -7.75 24.41 -42.83
C ALA A 116 -9.28 24.26 -42.75
N SER A 117 -9.76 23.39 -41.86
CA SER A 117 -11.17 23.27 -41.58
C SER A 117 -11.43 23.19 -40.08
N ASP A 118 -11.92 24.30 -39.57
CA ASP A 118 -12.67 24.44 -38.33
C ASP A 118 -13.93 23.57 -38.42
N TYR A 119 -13.89 22.36 -37.85
CA TYR A 119 -15.06 21.50 -37.72
C TYR A 119 -15.41 21.28 -36.26
N ASP A 120 -16.59 21.79 -35.93
CA ASP A 120 -17.44 21.49 -34.80
C ASP A 120 -17.34 20.03 -34.36
N TYR A 121 -17.18 19.84 -33.06
CA TYR A 121 -17.12 18.54 -32.40
C TYR A 121 -18.43 17.76 -32.63
N ASP A 122 -18.41 16.84 -33.59
CA ASP A 122 -19.46 15.86 -33.81
C ASP A 122 -19.54 14.93 -32.58
N ASP A 123 -20.47 15.24 -31.66
CA ASP A 123 -20.90 14.39 -30.55
C ASP A 123 -21.77 13.24 -31.09
N SER A 124 -21.20 12.49 -32.03
CA SER A 124 -21.87 11.35 -32.60
C SER A 124 -22.15 10.34 -31.49
N PRO A 125 -23.39 9.84 -31.34
CA PRO A 125 -23.77 8.92 -30.26
C PRO A 125 -22.93 7.63 -30.24
N ARG A 126 -22.22 7.32 -31.34
CA ARG A 126 -21.24 6.23 -31.40
C ARG A 126 -19.96 6.50 -30.58
N VAL A 127 -19.45 7.73 -30.59
CA VAL A 127 -18.28 8.15 -29.81
C VAL A 127 -18.65 8.22 -28.32
N ALA A 128 -19.82 8.80 -28.00
CA ALA A 128 -20.36 8.81 -26.64
C ALA A 128 -20.59 7.39 -26.09
N ARG A 129 -21.14 6.47 -26.90
CA ARG A 129 -21.34 5.06 -26.52
C ARG A 129 -20.01 4.31 -26.34
N ARG A 130 -19.01 4.56 -27.18
CA ARG A 130 -17.66 3.98 -27.04
C ARG A 130 -16.95 4.50 -25.79
N ARG A 131 -17.03 5.81 -25.50
CA ARG A 131 -16.54 6.43 -24.26
C ARG A 131 -17.27 5.88 -23.03
N ALA A 132 -18.59 5.71 -23.08
CA ALA A 132 -19.37 5.11 -22.00
C ALA A 132 -19.01 3.63 -21.77
N LEU A 133 -18.78 2.85 -22.83
CA LEU A 133 -18.33 1.45 -22.72
C LEU A 133 -16.91 1.37 -22.15
N GLN A 134 -16.00 2.24 -22.57
CA GLN A 134 -14.66 2.35 -22.02
C GLN A 134 -14.69 2.77 -20.55
N LYS A 135 -15.53 3.74 -20.17
CA LYS A 135 -15.76 4.16 -18.78
C LYS A 135 -16.32 3.02 -17.93
N ARG A 136 -17.29 2.26 -18.44
CA ARG A 136 -17.83 1.06 -17.76
C ARG A 136 -16.81 -0.08 -17.66
N ARG A 137 -15.95 -0.26 -18.67
CA ARG A 137 -14.85 -1.24 -18.65
C ARG A 137 -13.74 -0.82 -17.69
N ALA A 138 -13.43 0.47 -17.60
CA ALA A 138 -12.48 1.03 -16.63
C ALA A 138 -12.98 0.81 -15.20
N GLN A 139 -14.25 1.14 -14.91
CA GLN A 139 -14.89 0.93 -13.61
C GLN A 139 -15.01 -0.55 -13.18
N LYS A 140 -14.92 -1.50 -14.13
CA LYS A 140 -15.23 -2.92 -13.88
C LYS A 140 -14.25 -3.59 -12.89
N ASN A 141 -13.07 -3.00 -12.65
CA ASN A 141 -11.98 -3.58 -11.85
C ASN A 141 -11.35 -2.59 -10.85
N ASP A 142 -12.09 -1.58 -10.38
CA ASP A 142 -11.57 -0.62 -9.41
C ASP A 142 -11.71 -1.14 -7.96
N ILE A 143 -10.78 -0.74 -7.09
CA ILE A 143 -10.87 -1.07 -5.66
C ILE A 143 -11.86 -0.11 -5.02
N ASN A 144 -12.93 -0.65 -4.44
CA ASN A 144 -13.84 0.17 -3.64
C ASN A 144 -13.23 0.44 -2.27
N PHE A 145 -12.29 1.39 -2.22
CA PHE A 145 -11.56 1.78 -1.02
C PHE A 145 -12.49 2.13 0.14
N ASN A 146 -13.54 2.92 -0.12
CA ASN A 146 -14.49 3.34 0.91
C ASN A 146 -15.19 2.14 1.55
N LYS A 147 -15.46 1.09 0.77
CA LYS A 147 -16.14 -0.11 1.25
C LYS A 147 -15.20 -1.12 1.90
N TYR A 148 -13.94 -1.21 1.47
CA TYR A 148 -13.03 -2.30 1.84
C TYR A 148 -11.74 -1.86 2.55
N SER A 149 -11.52 -0.56 2.78
CA SER A 149 -10.30 -0.05 3.45
C SER A 149 -10.07 -0.66 4.84
N TRP A 150 -11.12 -1.02 5.56
CA TRP A 150 -11.05 -1.69 6.87
C TRP A 150 -10.58 -3.15 6.80
N LEU A 151 -10.62 -3.78 5.62
CA LEU A 151 -10.06 -5.11 5.38
C LEU A 151 -8.59 -5.06 4.97
N MET A 152 -8.09 -3.90 4.51
CA MET A 152 -6.69 -3.73 4.13
C MET A 152 -5.82 -3.81 5.37
N ARG A 153 -4.83 -4.70 5.38
CA ARG A 153 -3.94 -4.88 6.55
C ARG A 153 -2.48 -4.54 6.27
N ARG A 154 -2.03 -4.64 5.03
CA ARG A 154 -0.63 -4.43 4.63
C ARG A 154 -0.57 -3.34 3.57
N ILE A 155 -0.02 -2.19 3.95
CA ILE A 155 0.03 -1.01 3.09
C ILE A 155 1.45 -0.47 2.99
N VAL A 156 1.83 -0.04 1.79
CA VAL A 156 3.14 0.52 1.49
C VAL A 156 2.93 1.87 0.82
N VAL A 157 3.66 2.89 1.27
CA VAL A 157 3.71 4.21 0.63
C VAL A 157 5.15 4.46 0.21
N GLU A 158 5.39 4.63 -1.08
CA GLU A 158 6.74 4.76 -1.66
C GLU A 158 6.93 6.12 -2.32
N ALA A 159 7.99 6.83 -1.93
CA ALA A 159 8.49 8.00 -2.66
C ALA A 159 9.63 7.61 -3.61
N GLU A 160 9.57 8.09 -4.85
CA GLU A 160 10.70 7.95 -5.78
C GLU A 160 11.89 8.81 -5.33
N ARG A 161 13.11 8.41 -5.70
CA ARG A 161 14.38 9.00 -5.25
C ARG A 161 14.48 10.53 -5.37
N ASN A 162 13.90 11.09 -6.43
CA ASN A 162 13.90 12.52 -6.74
C ASN A 162 12.67 13.28 -6.20
N ARG A 163 11.86 12.66 -5.33
CA ARG A 163 10.58 13.19 -4.82
C ARG A 163 10.64 13.50 -3.33
N TYR A 164 11.58 14.34 -2.92
CA TYR A 164 11.77 14.73 -1.52
C TYR A 164 11.26 16.14 -1.20
N SER A 165 10.42 16.72 -2.08
CA SER A 165 9.82 18.04 -1.87
C SER A 165 8.74 18.04 -0.78
N GLU A 166 8.43 19.23 -0.24
CA GLU A 166 7.32 19.44 0.71
C GLU A 166 5.97 18.96 0.15
N VAL A 167 5.70 19.21 -1.14
CA VAL A 167 4.49 18.68 -1.81
C VAL A 167 4.45 17.14 -1.78
N THR A 168 5.60 16.49 -1.91
CA THR A 168 5.66 15.02 -1.81
C THR A 168 5.44 14.56 -0.38
N GLN A 169 6.00 15.28 0.60
CA GLN A 169 5.77 15.04 2.03
C GLN A 169 4.28 15.11 2.36
N ASP A 170 3.57 16.14 1.88
CA ASP A 170 2.12 16.28 2.05
C ASP A 170 1.35 15.17 1.36
N SER A 171 1.73 14.81 0.13
CA SER A 171 1.10 13.71 -0.62
C SER A 171 1.26 12.38 0.12
N MET A 172 2.45 12.10 0.66
CA MET A 172 2.72 10.93 1.49
C MET A 172 1.86 10.93 2.76
N ALA A 173 1.86 12.05 3.48
CA ALA A 173 1.07 12.21 4.70
C ALA A 173 -0.42 12.00 4.44
N ASN A 174 -0.95 12.55 3.34
CA ASN A 174 -2.33 12.37 2.92
C ASN A 174 -2.64 10.91 2.57
N ALA A 175 -1.75 10.23 1.85
CA ALA A 175 -1.91 8.80 1.53
C ALA A 175 -1.99 7.94 2.81
N ILE A 176 -1.20 8.25 3.84
CA ILE A 176 -1.22 7.55 5.14
C ILE A 176 -2.50 7.90 5.93
N ARG A 177 -2.90 9.17 5.98
CA ARG A 177 -4.12 9.64 6.69
C ARG A 177 -5.40 9.01 6.18
N MET A 178 -5.43 8.57 4.92
CA MET A 178 -6.54 7.79 4.38
C MET A 178 -6.84 6.52 5.18
N PHE A 179 -5.92 6.05 6.03
CA PHE A 179 -6.08 4.92 6.94
C PHE A 179 -6.15 5.29 8.43
N ALA A 180 -6.09 6.56 8.80
CA ALA A 180 -6.24 7.00 10.20
C ALA A 180 -7.62 6.61 10.76
N ASN A 181 -7.70 6.35 12.07
CA ASN A 181 -8.93 5.86 12.71
C ASN A 181 -10.08 6.87 12.74
N LYS A 182 -9.76 8.16 12.62
CA LYS A 182 -10.74 9.21 12.40
C LYS A 182 -10.55 9.69 10.97
N PRO A 183 -11.38 9.28 10.00
CA PRO A 183 -11.40 9.99 8.72
C PRO A 183 -11.71 11.47 9.02
N PRO A 184 -11.11 12.41 8.27
CA PRO A 184 -11.31 13.85 8.50
C PRO A 184 -12.79 14.25 8.52
N ASP A 185 -13.65 13.49 7.84
CA ASP A 185 -15.09 13.75 7.73
C ASP A 185 -15.93 13.14 8.87
N GLY A 186 -15.32 12.48 9.86
CA GLY A 186 -16.01 11.89 11.02
C GLY A 186 -16.97 10.72 10.72
N ARG A 187 -17.18 10.37 9.45
CA ARG A 187 -18.07 9.29 9.00
C ARG A 187 -17.30 7.99 8.78
N GLY A 188 -17.18 7.19 9.82
CA GLY A 188 -16.64 5.83 9.72
C GLY A 188 -16.61 5.11 11.06
N THR A 189 -17.41 4.05 11.21
CA THR A 189 -17.61 3.28 12.44
C THR A 189 -16.74 2.03 12.54
N ARG A 190 -15.88 1.75 11.55
CA ARG A 190 -15.04 0.54 11.52
C ARG A 190 -13.58 0.89 11.70
N GLN A 191 -13.02 0.49 12.84
CA GLN A 191 -11.59 0.56 13.12
C GLN A 191 -10.82 -0.18 12.02
N ARG A 192 -9.75 0.45 11.53
CA ARG A 192 -8.90 -0.14 10.49
C ARG A 192 -7.83 -0.98 11.18
N ASN A 193 -7.87 -2.29 10.95
CA ASN A 193 -6.96 -3.23 11.58
C ASN A 193 -5.67 -3.37 10.76
N ILE A 194 -4.92 -2.28 10.62
CA ILE A 194 -3.65 -2.29 9.88
C ILE A 194 -2.69 -3.21 10.64
N HIS A 195 -2.14 -4.19 9.94
CA HIS A 195 -1.07 -5.04 10.43
C HIS A 195 0.26 -4.31 10.24
N THR A 196 0.60 -3.96 9.01
CA THR A 196 1.87 -3.29 8.69
C THR A 196 1.64 -2.06 7.84
N LEU A 197 2.22 -0.94 8.26
CA LEU A 197 2.47 0.23 7.43
C LEU A 197 3.96 0.23 7.07
N THR A 198 4.26 0.27 5.78
CA THR A 198 5.64 0.42 5.29
C THR A 198 5.79 1.76 4.59
N VAL A 199 6.77 2.56 4.99
CA VAL A 199 7.18 3.79 4.30
C VAL A 199 8.48 3.52 3.58
N ARG A 200 8.48 3.64 2.25
CA ARG A 200 9.64 3.42 1.38
C ARG A 200 10.18 4.75 0.87
N VAL A 201 11.46 5.00 1.11
CA VAL A 201 12.18 6.19 0.61
C VAL A 201 13.54 5.79 0.11
N ALA A 202 14.10 6.54 -0.84
CA ALA A 202 15.44 6.31 -1.37
C ALA A 202 16.32 7.53 -1.06
N PRO A 203 16.87 7.64 0.17
CA PRO A 203 17.67 8.79 0.57
C PRO A 203 18.93 8.93 -0.30
N GLN A 204 19.31 10.18 -0.55
CA GLN A 204 20.55 10.57 -1.22
C GLN A 204 21.27 11.60 -0.36
N ARG A 205 22.60 11.53 -0.34
CA ARG A 205 23.44 12.59 0.22
C ARG A 205 23.24 13.87 -0.59
N ILE A 206 22.97 14.96 0.10
CA ILE A 206 22.90 16.31 -0.44
C ILE A 206 24.32 16.86 -0.33
N ALA A 207 24.89 17.29 -1.47
CA ALA A 207 26.21 17.91 -1.47
C ALA A 207 26.10 19.26 -0.76
N SER A 208 26.43 19.30 0.53
CA SER A 208 26.55 20.55 1.25
C SER A 208 27.91 21.18 0.93
N HIS A 209 27.91 22.38 0.37
CA HIS A 209 29.13 23.13 0.09
C HIS A 209 29.59 23.88 1.36
N GLY A 210 30.34 23.21 2.23
CA GLY A 210 30.96 23.85 3.40
C GLY A 210 31.89 22.90 4.16
N PRO A 211 33.00 23.40 4.74
CA PRO A 211 33.95 22.58 5.50
C PRO A 211 33.38 22.01 6.80
N ASP A 212 32.32 22.64 7.34
CA ASP A 212 31.62 22.22 8.57
C ASP A 212 30.20 21.69 8.31
N ALA A 213 29.86 21.39 7.05
CA ALA A 213 28.50 21.00 6.73
C ALA A 213 28.25 19.54 7.12
N GLU A 214 27.37 19.33 8.10
CA GLU A 214 26.84 18.01 8.41
C GLU A 214 26.29 17.35 7.13
N ASP A 215 26.48 16.03 7.04
CA ASP A 215 25.94 15.23 5.96
C ASP A 215 24.41 15.32 5.97
N ALA A 216 23.89 16.11 5.02
CA ALA A 216 22.47 16.25 4.80
C ALA A 216 21.99 15.14 3.86
N TYR A 217 20.85 14.51 4.18
CA TYR A 217 20.25 13.48 3.36
C TYR A 217 18.81 13.85 3.02
N THR A 218 18.40 13.59 1.78
CA THR A 218 16.99 13.74 1.36
C THR A 218 16.09 12.80 2.19
N PHE A 219 14.81 13.16 2.37
CA PHE A 219 13.79 12.41 3.13
C PHE A 219 13.98 12.35 4.65
N VAL A 220 15.11 12.78 5.22
CA VAL A 220 15.26 12.83 6.70
C VAL A 220 14.19 13.73 7.31
N ASN A 221 13.89 14.86 6.66
CA ASN A 221 12.84 15.79 7.04
C ASN A 221 11.42 15.18 7.06
N PHE A 222 11.19 14.03 6.41
CA PHE A 222 9.89 13.33 6.47
C PHE A 222 9.66 12.67 7.83
N PHE A 223 10.73 12.41 8.58
CA PHE A 223 10.70 11.74 9.87
C PHE A 223 11.04 12.68 11.03
N GLU A 224 11.30 13.96 10.75
CA GLU A 224 11.63 14.94 11.79
C GLU A 224 10.41 15.25 12.68
N PRO A 225 10.64 15.59 13.96
CA PRO A 225 9.58 16.07 14.83
C PRO A 225 8.81 17.23 14.18
N GLY A 226 7.49 17.13 14.14
CA GLY A 226 6.62 18.15 13.54
C GLY A 226 6.25 17.91 12.07
N SER A 227 7.00 17.08 11.35
CA SER A 227 6.71 16.75 9.94
C SER A 227 5.31 16.15 9.74
N GLU A 228 4.70 16.47 8.60
CA GLU A 228 3.34 16.01 8.26
C GLU A 228 3.26 14.49 8.13
N VAL A 229 4.34 13.87 7.62
CA VAL A 229 4.47 12.42 7.49
C VAL A 229 4.57 11.75 8.86
N LEU A 230 5.44 12.20 9.75
CA LEU A 230 5.53 11.63 11.11
C LEU A 230 4.21 11.80 11.88
N ARG A 231 3.53 12.95 11.71
CA ARG A 231 2.20 13.16 12.30
C ARG A 231 1.16 12.18 11.74
N ALA A 232 1.19 11.93 10.43
CA ALA A 232 0.32 10.94 9.79
C ALA A 232 0.60 9.51 10.28
N ILE A 233 1.88 9.12 10.40
CA ILE A 233 2.30 7.83 10.98
C ILE A 233 1.75 7.67 12.40
N LYS A 234 1.92 8.68 13.26
CA LYS A 234 1.41 8.64 14.64
C LYS A 234 -0.13 8.52 14.73
N SER A 235 -0.85 8.98 13.71
CA SER A 235 -2.31 8.97 13.64
C SER A 235 -2.92 7.62 13.22
N ILE A 236 -2.12 6.72 12.64
CA ILE A 236 -2.57 5.39 12.23
C ILE A 236 -2.45 4.41 13.40
N GLU A 237 -3.28 3.36 13.41
CA GLU A 237 -3.14 2.23 14.32
C GLU A 237 -2.69 1.00 13.52
N CYS A 238 -1.38 0.79 13.46
CA CYS A 238 -0.77 -0.40 12.90
C CYS A 238 -0.18 -1.30 13.99
N GLN A 239 0.13 -2.56 13.67
CA GLN A 239 0.89 -3.44 14.57
C GLN A 239 2.40 -3.23 14.39
N TYR A 240 2.84 -3.01 13.16
CA TYR A 240 4.23 -2.78 12.81
C TYR A 240 4.34 -1.57 11.89
N LEU A 241 5.31 -0.71 12.19
CA LEU A 241 5.78 0.33 11.29
C LEU A 241 7.12 -0.12 10.72
N HIS A 242 7.21 -0.19 9.40
CA HIS A 242 8.46 -0.44 8.69
C HIS A 242 8.87 0.84 7.97
N VAL A 243 10.14 1.24 8.10
CA VAL A 243 10.76 2.26 7.25
C VAL A 243 11.83 1.57 6.42
N ASP A 244 11.52 1.41 5.14
CA ASP A 244 12.38 0.75 4.15
C ASP A 244 13.22 1.84 3.46
N LEU A 245 14.54 1.83 3.72
CA LEU A 245 15.51 2.67 3.04
C LEU A 245 16.00 1.93 1.78
N LEU A 246 15.52 2.38 0.63
CA LEU A 246 15.83 1.81 -0.67
C LEU A 246 17.19 2.32 -1.14
N ARG A 247 18.00 1.42 -1.71
CA ARG A 247 19.24 1.81 -2.40
C ARG A 247 18.90 2.58 -3.67
N GLY A 248 19.51 3.74 -3.85
CA GLY A 248 19.48 4.44 -5.12
C GLY A 248 20.33 3.67 -6.11
N THR A 249 19.73 2.89 -7.01
CA THR A 249 20.48 2.30 -8.12
C THR A 249 21.19 3.43 -8.87
N GLY A 250 22.53 3.43 -8.84
CA GLY A 250 23.34 4.31 -9.66
C GLY A 250 22.94 4.20 -11.12
N ALA A 251 23.24 5.24 -11.91
CA ALA A 251 22.91 5.32 -13.34
C ALA A 251 23.46 4.15 -14.19
N THR A 252 24.30 3.28 -13.62
CA THR A 252 24.96 2.15 -14.27
C THR A 252 24.28 0.80 -14.05
N ALA A 253 23.39 0.67 -13.05
CA ALA A 253 22.55 -0.52 -13.00
C ALA A 253 21.50 -0.34 -14.09
N THR A 254 21.68 -1.08 -15.19
CA THR A 254 20.61 -1.54 -16.07
C THR A 254 19.60 -2.32 -15.23
N ALA A 255 18.89 -1.61 -14.35
CA ALA A 255 17.62 -2.01 -13.81
C ALA A 255 16.76 -2.11 -15.05
N THR A 256 16.73 -3.31 -15.63
CA THR A 256 15.78 -3.68 -16.65
C THR A 256 14.45 -3.05 -16.21
N ARG A 257 13.77 -2.36 -17.13
CA ARG A 257 12.47 -1.69 -16.89
C ARG A 257 11.44 -2.57 -16.14
N ARG A 258 11.73 -3.87 -15.98
CA ARG A 258 10.99 -4.94 -15.31
C ARG A 258 10.94 -4.84 -13.78
N SER A 259 11.87 -4.16 -13.10
CA SER A 259 11.91 -4.11 -11.61
C SER A 259 11.49 -2.76 -10.99
N ARG A 260 10.83 -1.89 -11.76
CA ARG A 260 10.30 -0.62 -11.22
C ARG A 260 9.13 -0.88 -10.26
N GLY A 261 9.44 -0.81 -8.96
CA GLY A 261 8.50 -0.41 -7.91
C GLY A 261 7.53 -1.48 -7.43
N VAL A 262 7.93 -2.76 -7.34
CA VAL A 262 7.07 -3.74 -6.65
C VAL A 262 7.90 -4.59 -5.67
N ASP A 263 9.05 -5.09 -6.12
CA ASP A 263 9.89 -6.03 -5.37
C ASP A 263 11.30 -5.47 -5.16
N ARG A 264 11.41 -4.18 -4.84
CA ARG A 264 12.70 -3.61 -4.44
C ARG A 264 12.98 -4.06 -3.01
N GLU A 265 13.99 -4.90 -2.86
CA GLU A 265 14.54 -5.21 -1.55
C GLU A 265 15.07 -3.91 -0.94
N PRO A 266 14.63 -3.57 0.29
CA PRO A 266 15.24 -2.47 1.01
C PRO A 266 16.69 -2.85 1.28
N GLY A 267 17.62 -1.91 1.17
CA GLY A 267 18.95 -2.23 1.68
C GLY A 267 18.95 -2.19 3.21
N CYS A 268 18.07 -1.40 3.82
CA CYS A 268 17.86 -1.37 5.26
C CYS A 268 16.38 -1.23 5.58
N ARG A 269 15.92 -2.01 6.54
CA ARG A 269 14.58 -1.90 7.11
C ARG A 269 14.67 -1.60 8.59
N LEU A 270 14.06 -0.49 8.98
CA LEU A 270 13.82 -0.13 10.36
C LEU A 270 12.44 -0.66 10.78
N ILE A 271 12.37 -1.44 11.85
CA ILE A 271 11.10 -2.00 12.36
C ILE A 271 10.77 -1.39 13.73
N VAL A 272 9.54 -0.93 13.89
CA VAL A 272 8.98 -0.49 15.18
C VAL A 272 7.73 -1.29 15.50
N ASP A 273 7.73 -1.99 16.64
CA ASP A 273 6.55 -2.67 17.17
C ASP A 273 5.59 -1.67 17.82
N MET A 274 4.41 -1.51 17.21
CA MET A 274 3.37 -0.57 17.61
C MET A 274 2.21 -1.25 18.35
N ARG A 275 2.26 -2.57 18.58
CA ARG A 275 1.16 -3.35 19.18
C ARG A 275 0.75 -2.82 20.55
N TYR A 276 1.71 -2.38 21.36
CA TYR A 276 1.45 -1.86 22.71
C TYR A 276 0.77 -0.49 22.72
N GLN A 277 1.08 0.39 21.76
CA GLN A 277 0.35 1.65 21.58
C GLN A 277 -1.10 1.39 21.19
N ARG A 278 -1.32 0.41 20.31
CA ARG A 278 -2.66 0.04 19.86
C ARG A 278 -3.51 -0.56 20.99
N LEU A 279 -2.92 -1.43 21.82
CA LEU A 279 -3.62 -1.99 22.98
C LEU A 279 -4.10 -0.89 23.93
N GLU A 280 -3.27 0.10 24.23
CA GLU A 280 -3.68 1.21 25.10
C GLU A 280 -4.83 2.04 24.51
N ARG A 281 -4.76 2.38 23.21
CA ARG A 281 -5.85 3.12 22.53
C ARG A 281 -7.16 2.34 22.52
N ALA A 282 -7.10 1.02 22.36
CA ALA A 282 -8.27 0.14 22.48
C ALA A 282 -8.82 0.11 23.91
N SER A 283 -7.95 0.06 24.93
CA SER A 283 -8.34 0.10 26.34
C SER A 283 -8.95 1.45 26.78
N LEU A 284 -8.57 2.57 26.16
CA LEU A 284 -9.20 3.87 26.40
C LEU A 284 -10.62 3.99 25.81
N GLY A 285 -10.94 3.18 24.80
CA GLY A 285 -12.24 3.18 24.12
C GLY A 285 -13.22 2.09 24.57
N SER A 286 -12.73 1.01 25.18
CA SER A 286 -13.57 -0.04 25.77
C SER A 286 -13.71 0.18 27.28
N THR A 287 -14.87 -0.15 27.84
CA THR A 287 -15.03 -0.18 29.30
C THR A 287 -13.99 -1.13 29.90
N SER A 288 -13.36 -0.75 31.02
CA SER A 288 -12.32 -1.48 31.78
C SER A 288 -12.56 -2.98 32.04
N ARG A 289 -13.74 -3.52 31.69
CA ARG A 289 -14.10 -4.94 31.82
C ARG A 289 -13.40 -5.87 30.83
N ASP A 290 -12.85 -5.37 29.72
CA ASP A 290 -12.25 -6.23 28.67
C ASP A 290 -10.73 -6.43 28.78
N ASP A 291 -10.01 -5.68 29.62
CA ASP A 291 -8.57 -5.92 29.82
C ASP A 291 -8.35 -7.03 30.86
N MET A 292 -8.17 -8.25 30.38
CA MET A 292 -7.88 -9.43 31.21
C MET A 292 -6.66 -9.25 32.13
N TRP A 293 -5.78 -8.29 31.83
CA TRP A 293 -4.56 -8.02 32.60
C TRP A 293 -4.62 -6.74 33.42
N ALA A 294 -5.78 -6.08 33.54
CA ALA A 294 -5.90 -4.81 34.26
C ALA A 294 -5.43 -4.87 35.73
N LYS A 295 -5.49 -6.06 36.35
CA LYS A 295 -5.06 -6.29 37.74
C LYS A 295 -3.61 -6.78 37.85
N ASP A 296 -2.98 -7.15 36.75
CA ASP A 296 -1.61 -7.65 36.74
C ASP A 296 -0.63 -6.47 36.58
N LYS A 297 -0.04 -6.06 37.71
CA LYS A 297 0.90 -4.94 37.78
C LYS A 297 2.14 -5.15 36.91
N LEU A 298 2.64 -6.38 36.80
CA LEU A 298 3.83 -6.69 36.02
C LEU A 298 3.53 -6.57 34.53
N MET A 299 2.38 -7.08 34.09
CA MET A 299 1.92 -6.92 32.72
C MET A 299 1.63 -5.46 32.38
N ALA A 300 1.00 -4.71 33.28
CA ALA A 300 0.77 -3.28 33.10
C ALA A 300 2.10 -2.50 32.95
N HIS A 301 3.08 -2.79 33.80
CA HIS A 301 4.41 -2.16 33.74
C HIS A 301 5.12 -2.51 32.42
N ARG A 302 5.16 -3.78 32.02
CA ARG A 302 5.79 -4.21 30.77
C ARG A 302 5.12 -3.60 29.53
N ARG A 303 3.79 -3.52 29.52
CA ARG A 303 3.04 -2.86 28.43
C ARG A 303 3.37 -1.39 28.33
N LYS A 304 3.42 -0.69 29.47
CA LYS A 304 3.82 0.72 29.53
C LYS A 304 5.24 0.89 29.01
N GLN A 305 6.20 0.09 29.47
CA GLN A 305 7.59 0.14 29.01
C GLN A 305 7.70 -0.08 27.50
N LYS A 306 7.06 -1.12 26.95
CA LYS A 306 7.09 -1.40 25.50
C LYS A 306 6.40 -0.32 24.68
N LYS A 307 5.33 0.27 25.22
CA LYS A 307 4.69 1.44 24.61
C LYS A 307 5.66 2.62 24.58
N ASP A 308 6.27 2.97 25.70
CA ASP A 308 7.17 4.12 25.81
C ASP A 308 8.40 3.92 24.88
N GLN A 309 8.93 2.69 24.78
CA GLN A 309 9.95 2.30 23.80
C GLN A 309 9.49 2.57 22.36
N SER A 310 8.31 2.11 21.98
CA SER A 310 7.79 2.34 20.61
C SER A 310 7.56 3.83 20.31
N ILE A 311 7.13 4.62 21.30
CA ILE A 311 6.96 6.07 21.14
C ILE A 311 8.32 6.75 20.95
N ALA A 312 9.31 6.37 21.76
CA ALA A 312 10.68 6.86 21.64
C ALA A 312 11.28 6.50 20.27
N ALA A 313 11.15 5.25 19.82
CA ALA A 313 11.61 4.78 18.51
C ALA A 313 10.99 5.60 17.36
N VAL A 314 9.67 5.83 17.39
CA VAL A 314 9.00 6.68 16.38
C VAL A 314 9.53 8.12 16.42
N ASN A 315 9.79 8.68 17.61
CA ASN A 315 10.31 10.05 17.74
C ASN A 315 11.78 10.17 17.30
N GLN A 316 12.55 9.09 17.36
CA GLN A 316 13.96 9.05 16.96
C GLN A 316 14.17 8.65 15.49
N LEU A 317 13.11 8.37 14.73
CA LEU A 317 13.22 7.91 13.33
C LEU A 317 14.12 8.80 12.47
N ALA A 318 14.02 10.14 12.53
CA ALA A 318 14.90 11.02 11.76
C ALA A 318 16.38 10.83 12.09
N LEU A 319 16.70 10.69 13.38
CA LEU A 319 18.07 10.47 13.85
C LEU A 319 18.58 9.11 13.37
N THR A 320 17.79 8.05 13.56
CA THR A 320 18.15 6.69 13.14
C THR A 320 18.32 6.60 11.62
N VAL A 321 17.43 7.22 10.84
CA VAL A 321 17.54 7.28 9.37
C VAL A 321 18.81 8.02 8.97
N ARG A 322 19.13 9.16 9.60
CA ARG A 322 20.35 9.93 9.31
C ARG A 322 21.62 9.14 9.66
N GLN A 323 21.69 8.55 10.85
CA GLN A 323 22.80 7.71 11.29
C GLN A 323 23.01 6.52 10.35
N HIS A 324 21.92 5.88 9.94
CA HIS A 324 22.01 4.77 9.00
C HIS A 324 22.49 5.25 7.63
N CYS A 325 22.03 6.41 7.16
CA CYS A 325 22.50 6.99 5.89
C CYS A 325 23.99 7.37 5.95
N SER A 326 24.52 7.82 7.08
CA SER A 326 25.94 8.16 7.22
C SER A 326 26.85 6.93 7.35
N GLN A 327 26.37 5.87 7.99
CA GLN A 327 27.09 4.59 8.05
C GLN A 327 27.05 3.84 6.71
N TRP A 328 25.98 4.04 5.93
CA TRP A 328 25.90 3.54 4.57
C TRP A 328 26.78 4.37 3.63
N THR A 329 27.94 3.82 3.30
CA THR A 329 28.70 4.26 2.13
C THR A 329 27.86 3.97 0.88
N PHE A 330 27.35 5.03 0.24
CA PHE A 330 26.59 4.91 -1.02
C PHE A 330 27.45 4.42 -2.20
N ASP A 331 28.76 4.22 -1.99
CA ASP A 331 29.76 4.07 -3.04
C ASP A 331 30.40 2.68 -3.16
N ASP A 332 30.18 1.74 -2.23
CA ASP A 332 30.80 0.41 -2.35
C ASP A 332 29.77 -0.71 -2.45
N GLY A 333 29.93 -1.56 -3.47
CA GLY A 333 29.12 -2.75 -3.77
C GLY A 333 29.23 -3.87 -2.73
N GLY A 334 29.37 -3.54 -1.45
CA GLY A 334 29.41 -4.45 -0.32
C GLY A 334 28.01 -4.97 0.04
N PHE A 335 27.85 -6.29 -0.04
CA PHE A 335 26.65 -7.01 0.34
C PHE A 335 26.59 -7.18 1.86
N GLY A 336 25.70 -6.43 2.50
CA GLY A 336 25.31 -6.62 3.89
C GLY A 336 23.83 -6.33 4.00
N GLU A 337 23.03 -7.38 4.17
CA GLU A 337 21.60 -7.33 4.44
C GLU A 337 21.46 -7.20 5.96
N SER A 338 20.93 -6.08 6.45
CA SER A 338 20.70 -5.86 7.89
C SER A 338 19.29 -5.38 8.12
N ASP A 339 18.43 -6.28 8.60
CA ASP A 339 17.20 -5.90 9.28
C ASP A 339 17.58 -5.37 10.66
N LEU A 340 17.27 -4.10 10.94
CA LEU A 340 17.53 -3.48 12.23
C LEU A 340 16.21 -3.25 12.94
N GLU A 341 15.98 -3.98 14.03
CA GLU A 341 14.88 -3.68 14.93
C GLU A 341 15.23 -2.40 15.70
N VAL A 342 14.50 -1.31 15.47
CA VAL A 342 14.73 -0.05 16.21
C VAL A 342 14.38 -0.24 17.69
N SER A 343 13.57 -1.26 18.01
CA SER A 343 13.28 -1.71 19.39
C SER A 343 14.52 -2.21 20.15
N ASP A 344 15.53 -2.70 19.41
CA ASP A 344 16.74 -3.33 19.95
C ASP A 344 17.94 -2.37 19.95
N LEU A 345 17.75 -1.13 19.46
CA LEU A 345 18.63 -0.04 19.84
C LEU A 345 18.39 0.21 21.33
N GLU A 346 19.15 -0.50 22.15
CA GLU A 346 19.36 -0.12 23.53
C GLU A 346 19.65 1.39 23.52
N VAL A 347 18.73 2.15 24.10
CA VAL A 347 19.03 3.49 24.56
C VAL A 347 20.08 3.27 25.64
N SER A 348 21.34 3.16 25.22
CA SER A 348 22.48 3.12 26.11
C SER A 348 22.34 4.34 27.00
N ASP A 349 22.31 4.09 28.30
CA ASP A 349 22.34 5.04 29.40
C ASP A 349 22.60 6.50 28.99
N LEU A 350 21.54 7.31 29.01
CA LEU A 350 21.73 8.67 29.50
C LEU A 350 21.76 8.55 31.02
N GLY A 351 22.98 8.31 31.51
CA GLY A 351 23.30 8.22 32.93
C GLY A 351 22.99 9.51 33.68
N GLU A 352 22.59 9.27 34.93
CA GLU A 352 22.49 10.13 36.12
C GLU A 352 21.59 11.39 36.07
#